data_AF-A0A818IEI4-F1
#
_entry.id   AF-A0A818IEI4-F1
#
_cell.length_a   1.000
_cell.length_b   1.000
_cell.length_c   1.000
_cell.angle_alpha   90.00
_cell.angle_beta   90.00
_cell.angle_gamma   90.00
#
_symmetry.space_group_name_H-M   'P 1'
#
loop_
_entity.id
_entity.type
_entity.pdbx_description
1 polymer ?
#
loop_
_entity_poly.entity_id
_entity_poly.type
_entity_poly.pdbx_seq_one_letter_code
_entity_poly.pdbx_strand_id
1 'polypeptide(L)'
;MASKYVNNESKHTQRFADIPGEPRRMLGPIQGYEKMPLVSLEQAVEPLVSYVPDVKRMVWTVKQNCGSPADANAQWAPNGVTVAGRREAGNTTDRLSKPYSLFITNDQTVVIADTDNHRIIQWKIGDPNGQVVAGGH
;
A
#
# COMPACT_ATOMS: atom_id res chain seq x y z
N MET A 1 -7.41 34.60 -50.86
CA MET A 1 -8.09 33.79 -49.82
C MET A 1 -7.18 32.62 -49.47
N ALA A 2 -6.60 32.61 -48.28
CA ALA A 2 -5.81 31.48 -47.79
C ALA A 2 -5.96 31.34 -46.27
N SER A 3 -6.59 30.22 -45.91
CA SER A 3 -6.42 29.34 -44.76
C SER A 3 -6.40 29.86 -43.32
N LYS A 4 -7.38 29.32 -42.57
CA LYS A 4 -7.63 29.36 -41.13
C LYS A 4 -6.51 28.69 -40.35
N TYR A 5 -6.04 29.33 -39.27
CA TYR A 5 -5.69 28.64 -38.01
C TYR A 5 -5.95 29.59 -36.84
N VAL A 6 -7.15 29.47 -36.25
CA VAL A 6 -7.41 29.95 -34.89
C VAL A 6 -6.78 28.91 -33.98
N ASN A 7 -5.67 29.26 -33.32
CA ASN A 7 -5.04 28.35 -32.35
C ASN A 7 -5.95 28.21 -31.13
N ASN A 8 -6.48 27.00 -31.02
CA ASN A 8 -7.39 26.55 -30.00
C ASN A 8 -6.68 26.47 -28.64
N GLU A 9 -7.44 26.77 -27.60
CA GLU A 9 -7.09 26.90 -26.19
C GLU A 9 -6.06 25.88 -25.70
N SER A 10 -4.99 26.39 -25.09
CA SER A 10 -4.10 25.62 -24.24
C SER A 10 -4.89 25.14 -23.02
N LYS A 11 -5.41 23.91 -23.06
CA LYS A 11 -5.91 23.21 -21.88
C LYS A 11 -4.75 22.98 -20.92
N HIS A 12 -4.51 23.96 -20.05
CA HIS A 12 -3.51 23.91 -19.00
C HIS A 12 -3.92 22.84 -17.99
N THR A 13 -3.39 21.63 -18.15
CA THR A 13 -3.56 20.57 -17.15
C THR A 13 -2.66 20.95 -15.98
N GLN A 14 -3.22 21.57 -14.95
CA GLN A 14 -2.49 21.81 -13.70
C GLN A 14 -2.14 20.44 -13.10
N ARG A 15 -0.85 20.21 -12.85
CA ARG A 15 -0.40 19.06 -12.09
C ARG A 15 -0.74 19.30 -10.62
N PHE A 16 -0.85 18.23 -9.86
CA PHE A 16 -1.11 18.32 -8.41
C PHE A 16 -0.06 19.17 -7.67
N ALA A 17 1.17 19.23 -8.21
CA ALA A 17 2.27 20.06 -7.70
C ALA A 17 2.14 21.55 -8.07
N ASP A 18 1.32 21.90 -9.05
CA ASP A 18 1.12 23.28 -9.52
C ASP A 18 0.05 24.02 -8.70
N ILE A 19 -0.55 23.37 -7.70
CA ILE A 19 -1.51 23.98 -6.78
C ILE A 19 -0.73 24.73 -5.70
N PRO A 20 -0.72 26.07 -5.70
CA PRO A 20 0.03 26.83 -4.71
C PRO A 20 -0.66 26.75 -3.35
N GLY A 21 -0.01 26.06 -2.42
CA GLY A 21 -0.43 25.97 -1.02
C GLY A 21 0.21 24.77 -0.36
N GLU A 22 0.92 24.98 0.75
CA GLU A 22 1.27 23.85 1.62
C GLU A 22 -0.03 23.09 1.96
N PRO A 23 -0.03 21.75 1.97
CA PRO A 23 -1.21 20.98 2.30
C PRO A 23 -1.65 21.35 3.71
N ARG A 24 -2.63 22.26 3.82
CA ARG A 24 -3.08 22.87 5.09
C ARG A 24 -3.66 21.87 6.09
N ARG A 25 -3.79 20.60 5.69
CA ARG A 25 -4.29 19.52 6.52
C ARG A 25 -3.76 18.18 5.99
N MET A 26 -3.08 17.42 6.84
CA MET A 26 -2.95 15.98 6.60
C MET A 26 -4.37 15.42 6.50
N LEU A 27 -4.69 14.79 5.37
CA LEU A 27 -5.93 14.03 5.25
C LEU A 27 -5.91 12.96 6.34
N GLY A 28 -6.95 12.95 7.17
CA GLY A 28 -7.10 11.89 8.18
C GLY A 28 -7.21 10.52 7.52
N PRO A 29 -7.09 9.44 8.29
CA PRO A 29 -7.33 8.09 7.79
C PRO A 29 -8.67 8.04 7.07
N ILE A 30 -8.70 7.40 5.90
CA ILE A 30 -9.95 7.21 5.16
C ILE A 30 -10.82 6.25 5.99
N GLN A 31 -11.81 6.78 6.70
CA GLN A 31 -12.71 5.97 7.53
C GLN A 31 -13.81 5.33 6.69
N GLY A 32 -14.29 4.16 7.10
CA GLY A 32 -15.43 3.45 6.47
C GLY A 32 -15.08 2.26 5.58
N TYR A 33 -13.81 2.07 5.23
CA TYR A 33 -13.35 0.91 4.43
C TYR A 33 -12.92 -0.29 5.29
N GLU A 34 -12.85 -0.12 6.61
CA GLU A 34 -12.41 -1.15 7.57
C GLU A 34 -13.26 -2.44 7.55
N LYS A 35 -14.50 -2.35 7.07
CA LYS A 35 -15.45 -3.47 6.99
C LYS A 35 -15.75 -3.91 5.55
N MET A 36 -15.14 -3.27 4.55
CA MET A 36 -15.36 -3.66 3.16
C MET A 36 -14.55 -4.92 2.85
N PRO A 37 -15.15 -5.89 2.14
CA PRO A 37 -14.38 -7.03 1.65
C PRO A 37 -13.29 -6.51 0.71
N LEU A 38 -12.09 -7.07 0.83
CA LEU A 38 -11.01 -6.82 -0.12
C LEU A 38 -11.46 -7.36 -1.49
N VAL A 39 -11.33 -6.52 -2.51
CA VAL A 39 -11.77 -6.82 -3.88
C VAL A 39 -10.61 -6.62 -4.84
N SER A 40 -10.68 -7.29 -6.00
CA SER A 40 -9.67 -7.07 -7.04
C SER A 40 -9.73 -5.64 -7.57
N LEU A 41 -8.64 -5.17 -8.19
CA LEU A 41 -8.61 -3.86 -8.82
C LEU A 41 -9.72 -3.72 -9.89
N GLU A 42 -10.01 -4.79 -10.64
CA GLU A 42 -11.14 -4.84 -11.58
C GLU A 42 -12.48 -4.58 -10.89
N GLN A 43 -12.76 -5.33 -9.81
CA GLN A 43 -14.00 -5.20 -9.06
C GLN A 43 -14.14 -3.83 -8.40
N ALA A 44 -13.03 -3.27 -7.91
CA ALA A 44 -13.01 -1.94 -7.32
C ALA A 44 -13.36 -0.84 -8.33
N VAL A 45 -13.00 -1.01 -9.61
CA VAL A 45 -13.26 0.01 -10.64
C VAL A 45 -14.58 -0.17 -11.38
N GLU A 46 -15.30 -1.30 -11.22
CA GLU A 46 -16.58 -1.52 -11.91
C GLU A 46 -17.59 -0.37 -11.76
N PRO A 47 -17.79 0.23 -10.57
CA PRO A 47 -18.71 1.37 -10.42
C PRO A 47 -18.29 2.62 -11.21
N LEU A 48 -17.02 2.73 -11.59
CA LEU A 48 -16.45 3.90 -12.28
C LEU A 48 -16.54 3.79 -13.80
N VAL A 49 -16.85 2.61 -14.35
CA VAL A 49 -16.82 2.34 -15.79
C VAL A 49 -17.79 3.22 -16.57
N SER A 50 -18.96 3.52 -15.99
CA SER A 50 -19.96 4.40 -16.62
C SER A 50 -19.51 5.86 -16.70
N TYR A 51 -18.67 6.29 -15.77
CA TYR A 51 -18.16 7.65 -15.67
C TYR A 51 -16.84 7.84 -16.43
N VAL A 52 -16.01 6.79 -16.43
CA VAL A 52 -14.70 6.77 -17.08
C VAL A 52 -14.57 5.48 -17.88
N PRO A 53 -15.04 5.46 -19.14
CA PRO A 53 -15.02 4.26 -19.99
C PRO A 53 -13.63 3.65 -20.17
N ASP A 54 -12.59 4.49 -20.14
CA ASP A 54 -11.19 4.07 -20.29
C ASP A 54 -10.59 3.44 -19.02
N VAL A 55 -11.29 3.46 -17.88
CA VAL A 55 -10.73 2.97 -16.60
C VAL A 55 -10.29 1.51 -16.68
N LYS A 56 -11.02 0.67 -17.43
CA LYS A 56 -10.64 -0.74 -17.67
C LYS A 56 -9.33 -0.85 -18.43
N ARG A 57 -9.12 0.02 -19.44
CA ARG A 57 -7.89 0.06 -20.23
C ARG A 57 -6.71 0.58 -19.41
N MET A 58 -6.94 1.53 -18.52
CA MET A 58 -5.93 2.03 -17.59
C MET A 58 -5.49 0.93 -16.62
N VAL A 59 -6.44 0.20 -16.01
CA VAL A 59 -6.15 -0.95 -15.14
C VAL A 59 -5.33 -2.02 -15.88
N TRP A 60 -5.73 -2.35 -17.11
CA TRP A 60 -4.99 -3.29 -17.94
C TRP A 60 -3.55 -2.84 -18.19
N THR A 61 -3.36 -1.57 -18.56
CA THR A 61 -2.03 -1.00 -18.85
C THR A 61 -1.13 -1.01 -17.61
N VAL A 62 -1.68 -0.67 -16.44
CA VAL A 62 -0.95 -0.70 -15.16
C VAL A 62 -0.52 -2.12 -14.84
N LYS A 63 -1.39 -3.13 -14.99
CA LYS A 63 -1.04 -4.53 -14.74
C LYS A 63 0.11 -5.04 -15.61
N GLN A 64 0.15 -4.62 -16.88
CA GLN A 64 1.23 -5.04 -17.79
C GLN A 64 2.58 -4.37 -17.49
N ASN A 65 2.57 -3.18 -16.88
CA ASN A 65 3.78 -2.39 -16.62
C ASN A 65 4.26 -2.43 -15.16
N CYS A 66 3.41 -2.85 -14.23
CA CYS A 66 3.82 -3.18 -12.86
C CYS A 66 4.57 -4.51 -12.89
N GLY A 67 5.90 -4.45 -12.94
CA GLY A 67 6.78 -5.63 -12.76
C GLY A 67 6.67 -6.30 -11.39
N SER A 68 5.84 -5.77 -10.50
CA SER A 68 5.36 -6.46 -9.30
C SER A 68 4.03 -5.89 -8.77
N PRO A 69 3.19 -6.76 -8.18
CA PRO A 69 3.41 -8.19 -8.08
C PRO A 69 3.04 -8.88 -9.41
N ALA A 70 3.85 -9.85 -9.84
CA ALA A 70 3.77 -10.50 -11.16
C ALA A 70 2.56 -11.45 -11.32
N ASP A 71 1.61 -11.39 -10.41
CA ASP A 71 0.41 -12.19 -10.38
C ASP A 71 -0.81 -11.28 -10.52
N ALA A 72 -1.45 -11.39 -11.68
CA ALA A 72 -2.85 -11.02 -11.86
C ALA A 72 -3.82 -11.76 -10.89
N ASN A 73 -3.28 -12.58 -9.98
CA ASN A 73 -3.92 -13.33 -8.91
C ASN A 73 -3.26 -13.13 -7.53
N ALA A 74 -2.52 -12.04 -7.27
CA ALA A 74 -2.25 -11.58 -5.89
C ALA A 74 -3.56 -11.11 -5.25
N GLN A 75 -4.52 -12.02 -5.09
CA GLN A 75 -5.38 -11.94 -3.92
C GLN A 75 -4.43 -12.07 -2.73
N TRP A 76 -4.50 -11.13 -1.78
CA TRP A 76 -4.09 -11.47 -0.44
C TRP A 76 -4.75 -12.80 -0.10
N ALA A 77 -3.94 -13.82 0.16
CA ALA A 77 -4.48 -15.16 0.39
C ALA A 77 -5.59 -15.02 1.44
N PRO A 78 -6.84 -15.46 1.16
CA PRO A 78 -7.92 -15.37 2.14
C PRO A 78 -7.57 -16.11 3.45
N ASN A 79 -6.55 -16.98 3.38
CA ASN A 79 -5.93 -17.70 4.48
C ASN A 79 -4.52 -17.18 4.81
N GLY A 80 -4.29 -15.86 4.71
CA GLY A 80 -3.04 -15.24 5.11
C GLY A 80 -2.71 -15.63 6.55
N VAL A 81 -1.51 -16.15 6.77
CA VAL A 81 -1.06 -16.57 8.11
C VAL A 81 -0.28 -15.41 8.72
N THR A 82 -0.58 -15.10 9.97
CA THR A 82 0.25 -14.16 10.74
C THR A 82 1.63 -14.77 10.96
N VAL A 83 2.65 -14.17 10.33
CA VAL A 83 4.05 -14.62 10.43
C VAL A 83 4.83 -13.91 11.54
N ALA A 84 4.31 -12.78 12.05
CA ALA A 84 4.94 -11.99 13.10
C ALA A 84 3.90 -11.20 13.91
N GLY A 85 4.11 -11.11 15.22
CA GLY A 85 3.24 -10.39 16.16
C GLY A 85 1.91 -11.08 16.47
N ARG A 86 1.27 -10.64 17.56
CA ARG A 86 -0.12 -10.97 17.91
C ARG A 86 -1.04 -9.76 17.71
N ARG A 87 -2.34 -10.00 17.86
CA ARG A 87 -3.40 -8.98 17.71
C ARG A 87 -3.24 -7.79 18.65
N GLU A 88 -2.60 -7.99 19.80
CA GLU A 88 -2.45 -6.96 20.83
C GLU A 88 -1.01 -6.45 20.90
N ALA A 89 -0.89 -5.14 21.15
CA ALA A 89 0.39 -4.54 21.43
C ALA A 89 1.00 -5.08 22.73
N GLY A 90 2.33 -5.12 22.79
CA GLY A 90 3.05 -5.55 23.98
C GLY A 90 4.56 -5.65 23.74
N ASN A 91 5.30 -5.90 24.83
CA ASN A 91 6.76 -5.95 24.84
C ASN A 91 7.33 -7.38 24.92
N THR A 92 6.48 -8.41 25.01
CA THR A 92 6.91 -9.80 24.95
C THR A 92 7.39 -10.16 23.54
N THR A 93 8.15 -11.25 23.40
CA THR A 93 8.75 -11.67 22.12
C THR A 93 7.73 -12.10 21.06
N ASP A 94 6.49 -12.37 21.45
CA ASP A 94 5.37 -12.66 20.54
C ASP A 94 4.53 -11.44 20.15
N ARG A 95 4.81 -10.26 20.72
CA ARG A 95 4.03 -9.03 20.50
C ARG A 95 4.90 -7.93 19.90
N LEU A 96 4.25 -6.93 19.32
CA LEU A 96 4.89 -5.74 18.75
C LEU A 96 4.23 -4.49 19.34
N SER A 97 4.91 -3.36 19.40
CA SER A 97 4.41 -2.07 19.84
C SER A 97 4.82 -0.98 18.84
N LYS A 98 3.83 -0.46 18.12
CA LYS A 98 3.98 0.55 17.05
C LYS A 98 5.18 0.30 16.11
N PRO A 99 5.25 -0.87 15.44
CA PRO A 99 6.33 -1.13 14.50
C PRO A 99 6.27 -0.14 13.34
N TYR A 100 7.43 0.42 12.96
CA TYR A 100 7.51 1.45 11.93
C TYR A 100 7.89 0.90 10.55
N SER A 101 8.64 -0.20 10.51
CA SER A 101 9.21 -0.75 9.28
C SER A 101 9.45 -2.26 9.41
N LEU A 102 9.45 -2.95 8.28
CA LEU A 102 9.88 -4.33 8.16
C LEU A 102 10.77 -4.53 6.92
N PHE A 103 11.62 -5.54 6.97
CA PHE A 103 12.44 -6.03 5.86
C PHE A 103 12.36 -7.56 5.83
N ILE A 104 12.32 -8.15 4.62
CA ILE A 104 12.31 -9.60 4.44
C ILE A 104 13.62 -10.00 3.77
N THR A 105 14.35 -10.89 4.41
CA THR A 105 15.63 -11.42 3.92
C THR A 105 15.42 -12.55 2.90
N ASN A 106 16.49 -12.94 2.19
CA ASN A 106 16.46 -14.02 1.19
C ASN A 106 16.08 -15.39 1.80
N ASP A 107 16.37 -15.61 3.08
CA ASP A 107 15.98 -16.80 3.84
C ASP A 107 14.56 -16.72 4.43
N GLN A 108 13.75 -15.75 3.97
CA GLN A 108 12.37 -15.50 4.43
C GLN A 108 12.25 -15.15 5.91
N THR A 109 13.30 -14.57 6.50
CA THR A 109 13.24 -14.00 7.85
C THR A 109 12.68 -12.58 7.76
N VAL A 110 11.66 -12.30 8.57
CA VAL A 110 11.04 -10.98 8.69
C VAL A 110 11.72 -10.22 9.82
N VAL A 111 12.41 -9.13 9.50
CA VAL A 111 13.05 -8.24 10.47
C VAL A 111 12.18 -7.00 10.65
N ILE A 112 11.84 -6.66 11.88
CA ILE A 112 10.87 -5.61 12.22
C ILE A 112 11.53 -4.61 13.16
N ALA A 113 11.37 -3.32 12.83
CA ALA A 113 11.69 -2.22 13.73
C ALA A 113 10.49 -1.97 14.66
N ASP A 114 10.58 -2.49 15.87
CA ASP A 114 9.54 -2.47 16.90
C ASP A 114 9.71 -1.24 17.80
N THR A 115 9.30 -0.10 17.26
CA THR A 115 9.73 1.25 17.69
C THR A 115 9.42 1.57 19.14
N ASP A 116 8.18 1.35 19.61
CA ASP A 116 7.81 1.69 21.00
C ASP A 116 8.40 0.71 22.02
N ASN A 117 8.91 -0.44 21.56
CA ASN A 117 9.67 -1.38 22.39
C ASN A 117 11.19 -1.20 22.24
N HIS A 118 11.63 -0.19 21.47
CA HIS A 118 13.03 0.18 21.31
C HIS A 118 13.91 -1.00 20.88
N ARG A 119 13.39 -1.86 19.99
CA ARG A 119 14.06 -3.10 19.59
C ARG A 119 13.92 -3.40 18.10
N ILE A 120 14.87 -4.17 17.61
CA ILE A 120 14.78 -4.86 16.33
C ILE A 120 14.53 -6.34 16.63
N ILE A 121 13.44 -6.87 16.10
CA ILE A 121 13.03 -8.26 16.30
C ILE A 121 12.94 -8.97 14.96
N GLN A 122 13.48 -10.19 14.89
CA GLN A 122 13.39 -11.03 13.70
C GLN A 122 12.42 -12.19 13.93
N TRP A 123 11.71 -12.59 12.88
CA TRP A 123 10.76 -13.70 12.87
C TRP A 123 11.05 -14.62 11.69
N LYS A 124 11.27 -15.90 11.98
CA LYS A 124 11.24 -16.92 10.93
C LYS A 124 9.81 -17.38 10.74
N ILE A 125 9.46 -17.70 9.50
CA ILE A 125 8.15 -18.25 9.18
C ILE A 125 7.94 -19.54 9.98
N GLY A 126 6.86 -19.59 10.76
CA GLY A 126 6.49 -20.73 11.60
C GLY A 126 6.92 -20.59 13.06
N ASP A 127 7.79 -19.64 13.41
CA ASP A 127 8.18 -19.43 14.80
C ASP A 127 7.07 -18.73 15.60
N PRO A 128 6.70 -19.25 16.79
CA PRO A 128 5.66 -18.64 17.61
C PRO A 128 6.10 -17.34 18.29
N ASN A 129 7.41 -17.05 18.32
CA ASN A 129 8.01 -15.89 18.97
C ASN A 129 9.13 -15.33 18.10
N GLY A 130 9.28 -14.01 18.10
CA GLY A 130 10.40 -13.35 17.47
C GLY A 130 11.64 -13.37 18.36
N GLN A 131 12.81 -13.20 17.75
CA GLN A 131 14.09 -13.10 18.44
C GLN A 131 14.57 -11.65 18.38
N VAL A 132 14.85 -11.06 19.54
CA VAL A 132 15.42 -9.71 19.60
C VAL A 132 16.86 -9.78 19.13
N VAL A 133 17.18 -9.03 18.08
CA VAL A 133 18.52 -8.98 17.49
C VAL A 133 19.25 -7.68 17.81
N ALA A 134 18.54 -6.64 18.26
CA ALA A 134 19.11 -5.41 18.79
C ALA A 134 18.12 -4.66 19.70
N GLY A 135 18.63 -3.89 20.66
CA GLY A 135 17.82 -3.03 21.55
C GLY A 135 17.09 -3.79 22.68
N GLY A 136 15.96 -3.24 23.15
CA GLY A 136 15.08 -3.87 24.15
C GLY A 136 15.24 -3.32 25.58
N HIS A 137 15.26 -2.00 25.73
CA HIS A 137 15.56 -1.32 27.00
C HIS A 137 14.47 -0.39 27.48
#